data_AF-A0A7C5P228-F1
#
_entry.id   AF-A0A7C5P228-F1
#
_cell.length_a   1.000
_cell.length_b   1.000
_cell.length_c   1.000
_cell.angle_alpha   90.00
_cell.angle_beta   90.00
_cell.angle_gamma   90.00
#
_symmetry.space_group_name_H-M   'P 1'
#
loop_
_entity.id
_entity.type
_entity.pdbx_description
1 polymer ?
#
loop_
_entity_poly.entity_id
_entity_poly.type
_entity_poly.pdbx_seq_one_letter_code
_entity_poly.pdbx_strand_id
1 'polypeptide(L)' 'TEKLVEIAMQSESKAGGSGVVDPLAAKFIQRGKIRTLIIGKDDARNLFDAIKGRHKGTLVEP' A
#
# COMPACT_ATOMS: atom_id res chain seq x y z
N THR A 1 6.07 -0.81 -11.20
CA THR A 1 5.18 -2.00 -11.40
C THR A 1 3.69 -1.67 -11.24
N GLU A 2 2.77 -2.52 -11.73
CA GLU A 2 1.30 -2.38 -11.51
C GLU A 2 0.80 -2.87 -10.14
N LYS A 3 1.70 -3.44 -9.34
CA LYS A 3 1.46 -4.08 -8.04
C LYS A 3 0.52 -3.33 -7.08
N LEU A 4 0.64 -2.00 -6.95
CA LEU A 4 -0.24 -1.23 -6.05
C LEU A 4 -1.69 -1.23 -6.54
N VAL A 5 -1.89 -1.16 -7.85
CA VAL A 5 -3.24 -1.22 -8.46
C VAL A 5 -3.82 -2.61 -8.28
N GLU A 6 -3.04 -3.65 -8.49
CA GLU A 6 -3.46 -5.04 -8.25
C GLU A 6 -3.92 -5.24 -6.81
N ILE A 7 -3.14 -4.77 -5.83
CA ILE A 7 -3.50 -4.82 -4.40
C ILE A 7 -4.80 -4.04 -4.13
N ALA A 8 -4.97 -2.85 -4.72
CA ALA A 8 -6.19 -2.07 -4.54
C ALA A 8 -7.43 -2.78 -5.11
N MET A 9 -7.28 -3.51 -6.23
CA MET A 9 -8.37 -4.26 -6.86
C MET A 9 -8.69 -5.60 -6.20
N GLN A 10 -7.83 -6.12 -5.33
CA GLN A 10 -8.11 -7.31 -4.52
C GLN A 10 -9.12 -7.04 -3.40
N SER A 11 -9.46 -5.78 -3.15
CA SER A 11 -10.48 -5.39 -2.16
C SER A 11 -11.86 -5.87 -2.62
N GLU A 12 -12.57 -6.63 -1.78
CA GLU A 12 -13.98 -6.96 -2.04
C GLU A 12 -14.86 -5.71 -1.96
N SER A 13 -15.58 -5.41 -3.04
CA SER A 13 -16.65 -4.39 -3.05
C SER A 13 -17.87 -4.91 -2.30
N LYS A 14 -17.82 -4.88 -0.96
CA LYS A 14 -18.94 -5.17 -0.06
C LYS A 14 -19.14 -4.03 0.94
N ALA A 15 -20.38 -3.85 1.39
CA ALA A 15 -20.67 -2.91 2.46
C ALA A 15 -19.86 -3.30 3.73
N GLY A 16 -19.15 -2.34 4.30
CA GLY A 16 -18.22 -2.59 5.42
C GLY A 16 -16.89 -3.26 5.03
N GLY A 17 -16.57 -3.38 3.75
CA GLY A 17 -15.29 -3.88 3.27
C GLY A 17 -14.13 -2.94 3.60
N SER A 18 -12.95 -3.51 3.84
CA SER A 18 -11.70 -2.77 4.01
C SER A 18 -10.79 -2.99 2.81
N GLY A 19 -10.32 -1.90 2.20
CA GLY A 19 -9.28 -1.91 1.17
C GLY A 19 -7.99 -1.26 1.68
N VAL A 20 -6.87 -1.58 1.03
CA VAL A 20 -5.56 -0.98 1.37
C VAL A 20 -5.51 0.50 0.95
N VAL A 21 -6.00 0.79 -0.26
CA VAL A 21 -6.06 2.13 -0.84
C VAL A 21 -7.14 2.16 -1.91
N ASP A 22 -7.69 3.34 -2.18
CA ASP A 22 -8.62 3.54 -3.27
C ASP A 22 -7.96 3.25 -4.65
N PRO A 23 -8.65 2.57 -5.59
CA PRO A 23 -8.09 2.25 -6.91
C PRO A 23 -7.68 3.46 -7.76
N LEU A 24 -8.41 4.58 -7.66
CA LEU A 24 -8.07 5.81 -8.36
C LEU A 24 -6.82 6.44 -7.76
N ALA A 25 -6.70 6.48 -6.43
CA ALA A 25 -5.49 6.93 -5.75
C ALA A 25 -4.26 6.05 -6.10
N ALA A 26 -4.43 4.73 -6.14
CA ALA A 26 -3.38 3.80 -6.57
C ALA A 26 -2.85 4.13 -7.97
N LYS A 27 -3.73 4.51 -8.91
CA LYS A 27 -3.34 4.93 -10.27
C LYS A 27 -2.55 6.25 -10.27
N PHE A 28 -2.88 7.22 -9.43
CA PHE A 28 -2.08 8.44 -9.30
C PHE A 28 -0.68 8.16 -8.75
N ILE A 29 -0.58 7.34 -7.70
CA ILE A 29 0.69 6.93 -7.09
C ILE A 29 1.58 6.17 -8.11
N GLN A 30 0.98 5.24 -8.87
CA GLN A 30 1.64 4.50 -9.95
C GLN A 30 2.19 5.46 -11.02
N ARG A 31 1.33 6.34 -11.56
CA ARG A 31 1.72 7.29 -12.62
C ARG A 31 2.78 8.29 -12.16
N GLY A 32 2.70 8.71 -10.91
CA GLY A 32 3.67 9.60 -10.27
C GLY A 32 5.00 8.94 -9.90
N LYS A 33 5.15 7.63 -10.11
CA LYS A 33 6.35 6.87 -9.74
C LYS A 33 6.73 7.07 -8.27
N ILE A 34 5.72 7.11 -7.39
CA ILE A 34 5.91 7.34 -5.96
C ILE A 34 6.19 6.00 -5.28
N ARG A 35 7.39 5.85 -4.73
CA ARG A 35 7.76 4.69 -3.91
C ARG A 35 6.80 4.58 -2.73
N THR A 36 6.15 3.42 -2.58
CA THR A 36 5.06 3.24 -1.63
C THR A 36 5.34 2.05 -0.72
N LEU A 37 5.18 2.26 0.58
CA LEU A 37 5.35 1.23 1.60
C LEU A 37 4.00 0.97 2.29
N ILE A 38 3.50 -0.26 2.16
CA ILE A 38 2.24 -0.71 2.77
C ILE A 38 2.59 -1.52 4.02
N ILE A 39 2.19 -1.06 5.20
CA ILE A 39 2.51 -1.70 6.49
C ILE A 39 1.27 -1.96 7.32
N GLY A 40 1.34 -2.99 8.16
CA GLY A 40 0.31 -3.28 9.16
C GLY A 40 0.41 -2.38 10.39
N LYS A 41 -0.60 -2.46 11.25
CA LYS A 41 -0.71 -1.66 12.48
C LYS A 41 0.49 -1.81 13.42
N ASP A 42 1.04 -3.02 13.54
CA ASP A 42 2.16 -3.27 14.46
C ASP A 42 3.46 -2.60 13.98
N ASP A 43 3.74 -2.66 12.67
CA ASP A 43 4.88 -1.96 12.05
C ASP A 43 4.70 -0.43 12.12
N ALA A 44 3.46 0.07 12.02
CA ALA A 44 3.16 1.49 12.11
C ALA A 44 3.48 2.10 13.49
N ARG A 45 3.49 1.29 14.56
CA ARG A 45 3.93 1.75 15.90
C ARG A 45 5.42 2.12 15.92
N ASN A 46 6.21 1.55 15.02
CA ASN A 46 7.65 1.78 14.89
C ASN A 46 7.98 2.34 13.49
N LEU A 47 7.31 3.43 13.10
CA LEU A 47 7.38 3.96 11.73
C LEU A 47 8.80 4.21 11.22
N PHE A 48 9.71 4.70 12.07
CA PHE A 48 11.11 4.92 11.69
C PHE A 48 11.84 3.63 11.32
N ASP A 49 11.51 2.52 11.98
CA ASP A 49 12.09 1.22 11.68
C ASP A 49 11.53 0.65 10.38
N ALA A 50 10.23 0.82 10.18
CA ALA A 50 9.56 0.46 8.93
C ALA A 50 10.17 1.24 7.74
N ILE A 51 10.38 2.56 7.86
CA ILE A 51 11.01 3.35 6.78
C ILE A 51 12.44 2.88 6.49
N LYS A 52 13.17 2.40 7.50
CA LYS A 52 14.52 1.82 7.35
C LYS A 52 14.53 0.39 6.77
N GLY A 53 13.36 -0.15 6.42
CA GLY A 53 13.23 -1.50 5.84
C GLY A 53 13.01 -2.61 6.87
N ARG A 54 12.85 -2.27 8.16
CA ARG A 54 12.51 -3.23 9.21
C ARG A 54 11.00 -3.31 9.38
N HIS A 55 10.33 -3.95 8.42
CA HIS A 55 8.89 -4.18 8.41
C HIS A 55 8.55 -5.54 7.81
N LYS A 56 7.32 -6.02 8.05
CA LYS A 56 6.75 -7.21 7.40
C LYS A 56 5.81 -6.86 6.25
N GLY A 57 5.61 -5.56 6.03
CA GLY A 57 4.78 -5.01 4.95
C GLY A 57 5.34 -5.19 3.54
N THR A 58 4.65 -4.59 2.57
CA THR A 58 4.98 -4.67 1.14
C THR A 58 5.57 -3.37 0.64
N LEU A 59 6.76 -3.45 0.04
CA LEU A 59 7.33 -2.35 -0.73
C LEU A 59 6.84 -2.43 -2.19
N VAL A 60 6.37 -1.30 -2.71
CA VAL A 60 6.04 -1.10 -4.13
C VAL A 60 6.98 -0.05 -4.70
N GLU A 61 7.71 -0.46 -5.73
CA GLU A 61 8.64 0.40 -6.46
C GLU A 61 8.06 0.80 -7.83
N PRO A 62 8.47 1.96 -8.38
CA PRO A 62 7.95 2.50 -9.64
C PRO A 62 8.02 1.56 -10.84
#